data_AF-A0A8S2MLE1-F1
#
_entry.id   AF-A0A8S2MLE1-F1
#
_cell.length_a   1.000
_cell.length_b   1.000
_cell.length_c   1.000
_cell.angle_alpha   90.00
_cell.angle_beta   90.00
_cell.angle_gamma   90.00
#
_symmetry.space_group_name_H-M   'P 1'
#
loop_
_entity.id
_entity.type
_entity.pdbx_description
1 polymer ?
#
loop_
_entity_poly.entity_id
_entity_poly.type
_entity_poly.pdbx_seq_one_letter_code
_entity_poly.pdbx_strand_id
1 'polypeptide(L)'
;MDKSGHSYFSETQEKSGVNGNDSLSQEQIQQEDGLEAVETSLISILSAGRRFCRQFSEQNVDDMRRGHSIDVEDENLNFSGHMERLPYKIADISLAKSGRKALSMAEVEMPGVMRLRKIYGATKPLKGVRLAGCLHVTAQTGVMIETFRELGAEIRWSCCNPLSTQDHIAAALVKAGISIFAWKGETEEEKIWCIDQTIYFADGQPLNAILDDGCNLTRVVHEKYPHLTTVIHGCSEETTAGITKLRKLLKNQKLHIPVINVNDSVTKSKFDNNYGCGESLVDGIKRATDTMIGGKTAVMIGYGNVGKGCARTLRGQGAKVIIVEVDPICALQAAMD
;
A
#
# COMPACT_ATOMS: atom_id res chain seq x y z
N MET A 1 -72.84 2.70 12.38
CA MET A 1 -73.26 4.10 12.18
C MET A 1 -72.16 4.95 12.80
N ASP A 2 -71.34 5.75 12.13
CA ASP A 2 -71.27 6.13 10.72
C ASP A 2 -69.82 6.56 10.39
N LYS A 3 -69.47 6.54 9.11
CA LYS A 3 -68.15 6.78 8.48
C LYS A 3 -67.97 8.26 8.10
N SER A 4 -66.72 8.60 7.73
CA SER A 4 -66.23 9.63 6.77
C SER A 4 -65.15 10.51 7.42
N GLY A 5 -63.93 10.72 6.89
CA GLY A 5 -63.37 10.45 5.57
C GLY A 5 -63.57 11.64 4.63
N HIS A 6 -62.63 12.60 4.60
CA HIS A 6 -62.49 13.53 3.46
C HIS A 6 -61.02 13.89 3.17
N SER A 7 -60.61 13.44 1.99
CA SER A 7 -59.47 13.89 1.19
C SER A 7 -59.73 15.26 0.58
N TYR A 8 -58.70 16.12 0.52
CA TYR A 8 -58.70 17.30 -0.34
C TYR A 8 -57.81 17.02 -1.57
N PHE A 9 -58.45 17.01 -2.74
CA PHE A 9 -57.84 17.25 -4.05
C PHE A 9 -58.59 18.43 -4.65
N SER A 10 -57.87 19.41 -5.19
CA SER A 10 -58.39 20.33 -6.21
C SER A 10 -57.30 20.54 -7.25
N GLU A 11 -57.59 20.09 -8.47
CA GLU A 11 -56.83 20.38 -9.68
C GLU A 11 -57.02 21.84 -10.10
N THR A 12 -55.96 22.43 -10.67
CA THR A 12 -56.09 23.33 -11.83
C THR A 12 -54.89 23.10 -12.74
N GLN A 13 -55.13 22.56 -13.93
CA GLN A 13 -54.25 22.71 -15.08
C GLN A 13 -54.53 24.06 -15.76
N GLU A 14 -53.50 24.77 -16.21
CA GLU A 14 -53.46 25.29 -17.58
C GLU A 14 -52.04 25.68 -18.03
N LYS A 15 -51.88 25.79 -19.35
CA LYS A 15 -50.71 25.47 -20.17
C LYS A 15 -49.81 26.67 -20.52
N SER A 16 -48.63 26.30 -21.05
CA SER A 16 -47.95 26.86 -22.25
C SER A 16 -46.73 27.77 -22.04
N GLY A 17 -45.64 27.46 -22.77
CA GLY A 17 -44.50 28.35 -23.00
C GLY A 17 -43.15 27.61 -23.12
N VAL A 18 -42.73 27.30 -24.35
CA VAL A 18 -41.38 26.81 -24.69
C VAL A 18 -40.42 28.00 -24.79
N ASN A 19 -39.22 27.92 -24.19
CA ASN A 19 -37.91 28.26 -24.81
C ASN A 19 -36.77 28.13 -23.77
N GLY A 20 -35.65 27.55 -24.22
CA GLY A 20 -34.52 27.18 -23.38
C GLY A 20 -33.65 28.34 -22.91
N ASN A 21 -32.91 28.07 -21.84
CA ASN A 21 -31.51 28.45 -21.70
C ASN A 21 -30.89 27.60 -20.59
N ASP A 22 -29.86 26.84 -20.95
CA ASP A 22 -28.92 26.24 -20.01
C ASP A 22 -28.25 27.36 -19.23
N SER A 23 -28.57 27.47 -17.95
CA SER A 23 -27.76 28.19 -16.99
C SER A 23 -27.33 27.19 -15.92
N LEU A 24 -26.18 26.55 -16.15
CA LEU A 24 -25.42 25.91 -15.08
C LEU A 24 -25.21 26.96 -13.98
N SER A 25 -25.48 26.60 -12.74
CA SER A 25 -25.28 27.52 -11.62
C SER A 25 -23.79 27.89 -11.54
N GLN A 26 -23.45 29.12 -11.16
CA GLN A 26 -22.06 29.57 -11.07
C GLN A 26 -21.19 28.70 -10.14
N GLU A 27 -21.81 27.97 -9.21
CA GLU A 27 -21.15 26.98 -8.35
C GLU A 27 -20.72 25.71 -9.11
N GLN A 28 -21.51 25.26 -10.11
CA GLN A 28 -21.15 24.09 -10.93
C GLN A 28 -20.00 24.42 -11.89
N ILE A 29 -20.01 25.61 -12.47
CA ILE A 29 -18.93 26.09 -13.35
C ILE A 29 -17.62 26.24 -12.56
N GLN A 30 -17.66 26.77 -11.33
CA GLN A 30 -16.48 26.86 -10.46
C GLN A 30 -15.95 25.49 -10.00
N GLN A 31 -16.81 24.47 -9.85
CA GLN A 31 -16.38 23.11 -9.54
C GLN A 31 -15.75 22.39 -10.74
N GLU A 32 -16.27 22.59 -11.95
CA GLU A 32 -15.70 22.02 -13.18
C GLU A 32 -14.36 22.68 -13.55
N ASP A 33 -14.26 24.01 -13.47
CA ASP A 33 -13.00 24.76 -13.67
C ASP A 33 -11.93 24.36 -12.65
N GLY A 34 -12.35 24.08 -11.40
CA GLY A 34 -11.48 23.58 -10.35
C GLY A 34 -10.95 22.17 -10.59
N LEU A 35 -11.74 21.29 -11.22
CA LEU A 35 -11.30 19.94 -11.59
C LEU A 35 -10.34 19.96 -12.79
N GLU A 36 -10.61 20.76 -13.82
CA GLU A 36 -9.71 20.90 -14.98
C GLU A 36 -8.35 21.51 -14.59
N ALA A 37 -8.33 22.47 -13.66
CA ALA A 37 -7.10 23.05 -13.15
C ALA A 37 -6.23 22.03 -12.37
N VAL A 38 -6.88 21.08 -11.67
CA VAL A 38 -6.21 19.99 -10.94
C VAL A 38 -5.70 18.91 -11.90
N GLU A 39 -6.47 18.53 -12.92
CA GLU A 39 -6.02 17.60 -13.97
C GLU A 39 -4.84 18.17 -14.77
N THR A 40 -4.91 19.45 -15.14
CA THR A 40 -3.84 20.14 -15.88
C THR A 40 -2.55 20.22 -15.05
N SER A 41 -2.66 20.50 -13.75
CA SER A 41 -1.51 20.48 -12.83
C SER A 41 -0.91 19.09 -12.64
N LEU A 42 -1.75 18.04 -12.54
CA LEU A 42 -1.30 16.66 -12.43
C LEU A 42 -0.59 16.18 -13.70
N ILE A 43 -1.11 16.52 -14.89
CA ILE A 43 -0.47 16.21 -16.17
C ILE A 43 0.87 16.95 -16.31
N SER A 44 0.95 18.21 -15.88
CA SER A 44 2.20 18.98 -15.84
C SER A 44 3.23 18.33 -14.90
N ILE A 45 2.82 17.91 -13.70
CA ILE A 45 3.70 17.25 -12.72
C ILE A 45 4.15 15.87 -13.23
N LEU A 46 3.26 15.09 -13.83
CA LEU A 46 3.59 13.78 -14.40
C LEU A 46 4.47 13.90 -15.65
N SER A 47 4.29 14.93 -16.47
CA SER A 47 5.14 15.19 -17.64
C SER A 47 6.51 15.75 -17.25
N ALA A 48 6.59 16.59 -16.21
CA ALA A 48 7.84 17.04 -15.59
C ALA A 48 8.59 15.88 -14.94
N GLY A 49 7.88 14.98 -14.24
CA GLY A 49 8.45 13.75 -13.67
C GLY A 49 8.99 12.80 -14.74
N ARG A 50 8.27 12.60 -15.86
CA ARG A 50 8.79 11.83 -17.00
C ARG A 50 10.01 12.48 -17.64
N ARG A 51 10.04 13.81 -17.76
CA ARG A 51 11.18 14.55 -18.34
C ARG A 51 12.40 14.49 -17.42
N PHE A 52 12.19 14.59 -16.11
CA PHE A 52 13.21 14.42 -15.07
C PHE A 52 13.77 12.99 -15.04
N CYS A 53 12.91 11.96 -15.06
CA CYS A 53 13.36 10.56 -15.16
C CYS A 53 14.16 10.28 -16.44
N ARG A 54 13.78 10.89 -17.58
CA ARG A 54 14.52 10.75 -18.84
C ARG A 54 15.91 11.41 -18.78
N GLN A 55 15.99 12.65 -18.33
CA GLN A 55 17.26 13.36 -18.17
C GLN A 55 18.18 12.70 -17.13
N PHE A 56 17.62 12.18 -16.04
CA PHE A 56 18.38 11.47 -15.01
C PHE A 56 18.87 10.09 -15.49
N SER A 57 18.12 9.44 -16.40
CA SER A 57 18.53 8.18 -17.04
C SER A 57 19.63 8.37 -18.09
N GLU A 58 19.60 9.46 -18.86
CA GLU A 58 20.57 9.68 -19.94
C GLU A 58 21.93 10.14 -19.41
N GLN A 59 21.98 10.93 -18.33
CA GLN A 59 23.25 11.40 -17.76
C GLN A 59 23.98 10.36 -16.90
N ASN A 60 23.26 9.47 -16.20
CA ASN A 60 23.89 8.50 -15.29
C ASN A 60 24.21 7.15 -15.95
N VAL A 61 23.54 6.77 -17.04
CA VAL A 61 23.86 5.52 -17.75
C VAL A 61 25.22 5.60 -18.43
N ASP A 62 25.65 6.78 -18.88
CA ASP A 62 26.97 6.97 -19.48
C ASP A 62 28.11 7.09 -18.45
N ASP A 63 27.85 7.58 -17.24
CA ASP A 63 28.83 7.58 -16.14
C ASP A 63 28.95 6.21 -15.46
N MET A 64 27.85 5.43 -15.36
CA MET A 64 27.91 4.03 -14.88
C MET A 64 28.64 3.08 -15.84
N ARG A 65 28.74 3.42 -17.14
CA ARG A 65 29.55 2.65 -18.11
C ARG A 65 31.05 2.91 -18.00
N ARG A 66 31.46 3.96 -17.29
CA ARG A 66 32.87 4.37 -17.11
C ARG A 66 33.29 4.27 -15.65
N GLY A 67 33.21 3.07 -15.06
CA GLY A 67 33.64 2.84 -13.68
C GLY A 67 34.16 1.43 -13.47
N HIS A 68 35.48 1.33 -13.33
CA HIS A 68 36.33 0.20 -12.92
C HIS A 68 35.73 -1.21 -12.81
N SER A 69 36.31 -2.13 -13.59
CA SER A 69 36.38 -3.56 -13.27
C SER A 69 36.96 -3.74 -11.87
N ILE A 70 36.12 -4.12 -10.92
CA ILE A 70 36.56 -4.61 -9.62
C ILE A 70 36.64 -6.13 -9.77
N ASP A 71 37.85 -6.65 -9.91
CA ASP A 71 38.13 -8.07 -9.73
C ASP A 71 37.96 -8.38 -8.23
N VAL A 72 36.85 -8.99 -7.87
CA VAL A 72 36.63 -9.55 -6.53
C VAL A 72 36.90 -11.05 -6.63
N GLU A 73 38.14 -11.44 -6.34
CA GLU A 73 38.44 -12.81 -5.90
C GLU A 73 37.97 -12.91 -4.44
N ASP A 74 36.73 -13.37 -4.22
CA ASP A 74 36.26 -13.81 -2.91
C ASP A 74 36.12 -15.35 -2.95
N GLU A 75 37.11 -16.02 -2.37
CA GLU A 75 37.08 -17.46 -2.14
C GLU A 75 36.04 -17.79 -1.07
N ASN A 76 35.05 -18.62 -1.44
CA ASN A 76 34.08 -19.33 -0.59
C ASN A 76 32.70 -18.70 -0.33
N LEU A 77 31.99 -18.27 -1.38
CA LEU A 77 30.51 -18.29 -1.39
C LEU A 77 29.99 -19.04 -2.61
N ASN A 78 29.89 -20.36 -2.47
CA ASN A 78 29.28 -21.25 -3.45
C ASN A 78 27.75 -21.05 -3.42
N PHE A 79 27.21 -20.04 -4.10
CA PHE A 79 25.77 -19.87 -4.34
C PHE A 79 25.34 -20.38 -5.72
N SER A 80 25.92 -21.50 -6.16
CA SER A 80 25.49 -22.28 -7.32
C SER A 80 24.38 -23.27 -6.94
N GLY A 81 23.33 -22.79 -6.26
CA GLY A 81 22.14 -23.58 -5.96
C GLY A 81 20.95 -23.04 -6.73
N HIS A 82 20.53 -23.71 -7.81
CA HIS A 82 19.22 -23.48 -8.41
C HIS A 82 18.15 -23.82 -7.36
N MET A 83 17.77 -22.86 -6.53
CA MET A 83 16.67 -23.05 -5.59
C MET A 83 15.38 -23.20 -6.40
N GLU A 84 14.72 -24.33 -6.25
CA GLU A 84 13.46 -24.63 -6.93
C GLU A 84 12.45 -23.51 -6.63
N ARG A 85 11.95 -22.87 -7.70
CA ARG A 85 10.99 -21.78 -7.60
C ARG A 85 9.60 -22.37 -7.55
N LEU A 86 9.00 -22.35 -6.35
CA LEU A 86 7.67 -22.90 -6.16
C LEU A 86 6.61 -21.98 -6.78
N PRO A 87 5.46 -22.53 -7.21
CA PRO A 87 4.34 -21.73 -7.70
C PRO A 87 3.71 -20.88 -6.58
N TYR A 88 3.63 -21.42 -5.37
CA TYR A 88 3.17 -20.75 -4.14
C TYR A 88 3.54 -21.58 -2.91
N LYS A 89 3.46 -20.99 -1.70
CA LYS A 89 3.47 -21.70 -0.41
C LYS A 89 2.61 -20.94 0.61
N ILE A 90 1.59 -21.60 1.14
CA ILE A 90 0.61 -21.04 2.09
C ILE A 90 0.25 -22.10 3.15
N ALA A 91 -0.46 -21.70 4.21
CA ALA A 91 -0.90 -22.63 5.25
C ALA A 91 -1.92 -23.68 4.77
N ASP A 92 -3.04 -23.24 4.19
CA ASP A 92 -4.12 -24.13 3.77
C ASP A 92 -4.95 -23.53 2.62
N ILE A 93 -4.95 -24.21 1.47
CA ILE A 93 -5.70 -23.79 0.27
C ILE A 93 -7.23 -23.95 0.44
N SER A 94 -7.68 -24.79 1.36
CA SER A 94 -9.11 -25.05 1.60
C SER A 94 -9.86 -23.78 2.06
N LEU A 95 -9.14 -22.84 2.68
CA LEU A 95 -9.65 -21.56 3.19
C LEU A 95 -10.02 -20.55 2.08
N ALA A 96 -9.74 -20.85 0.81
CA ALA A 96 -9.94 -19.90 -0.28
C ALA A 96 -11.39 -19.38 -0.40
N LYS A 97 -12.40 -20.18 -0.03
CA LYS A 97 -13.81 -19.76 -0.10
C LYS A 97 -14.13 -18.67 0.93
N SER A 98 -13.63 -18.77 2.15
CA SER A 98 -13.83 -17.73 3.17
C SER A 98 -13.02 -16.49 2.83
N GLY A 99 -11.78 -16.65 2.35
CA GLY A 99 -10.96 -15.55 1.86
C GLY A 99 -11.61 -14.77 0.72
N ARG A 100 -12.25 -15.46 -0.23
CA ARG A 100 -12.95 -14.78 -1.33
C ARG A 100 -14.09 -13.90 -0.83
N LYS A 101 -14.84 -14.35 0.18
CA LYS A 101 -15.89 -13.52 0.80
C LYS A 101 -15.31 -12.28 1.48
N ALA A 102 -14.21 -12.44 2.22
CA ALA A 102 -13.54 -11.33 2.88
C ALA A 102 -12.98 -10.30 1.86
N LEU A 103 -12.43 -10.76 0.74
CA LEU A 103 -12.00 -9.90 -0.36
C LEU A 103 -13.18 -9.11 -0.95
N SER A 104 -14.31 -9.76 -1.24
CA SER A 104 -15.49 -9.06 -1.76
C SER A 104 -16.04 -8.01 -0.79
N MET A 105 -15.94 -8.24 0.52
CA MET A 105 -16.29 -7.21 1.51
C MET A 105 -15.29 -6.05 1.50
N ALA A 106 -13.98 -6.35 1.42
CA ALA A 106 -12.95 -5.33 1.36
C ALA A 106 -13.05 -4.47 0.09
N GLU A 107 -13.45 -5.03 -1.05
CA GLU A 107 -13.67 -4.25 -2.29
C GLU A 107 -14.69 -3.13 -2.12
N VAL A 108 -15.76 -3.36 -1.34
CA VAL A 108 -16.79 -2.35 -1.05
C VAL A 108 -16.20 -1.17 -0.28
N GLU A 109 -15.31 -1.44 0.67
CA GLU A 109 -14.66 -0.46 1.54
C GLU A 109 -13.38 0.16 0.95
N MET A 110 -13.02 -0.19 -0.30
CA MET A 110 -11.81 0.31 -0.97
C MET A 110 -12.12 1.08 -2.27
N PRO A 111 -12.99 2.11 -2.24
CA PRO A 111 -13.49 2.76 -3.44
C PRO A 111 -12.39 3.40 -4.31
N GLY A 112 -11.32 3.91 -3.70
CA GLY A 112 -10.19 4.47 -4.44
C GLY A 112 -9.49 3.45 -5.32
N VAL A 113 -9.23 2.25 -4.79
CA VAL A 113 -8.60 1.14 -5.51
C VAL A 113 -9.53 0.60 -6.60
N MET A 114 -10.82 0.45 -6.29
CA MET A 114 -11.82 0.02 -7.27
C MET A 114 -12.00 1.03 -8.41
N ARG A 115 -11.87 2.34 -8.12
CA ARG A 115 -11.87 3.38 -9.15
C ARG A 115 -10.65 3.27 -10.07
N LEU A 116 -9.46 2.95 -9.55
CA LEU A 116 -8.27 2.73 -10.37
C LEU A 116 -8.46 1.57 -11.35
N ARG A 117 -9.06 0.45 -10.90
CA ARG A 117 -9.44 -0.66 -11.80
C ARG A 117 -10.37 -0.18 -12.92
N LYS A 118 -11.39 0.63 -12.60
CA LYS A 118 -12.34 1.15 -13.60
C LYS A 118 -11.68 2.05 -14.64
N ILE A 119 -10.77 2.94 -14.22
CA ILE A 119 -10.13 3.91 -15.12
C ILE A 119 -9.06 3.23 -15.98
N TYR A 120 -8.20 2.42 -15.37
CA TYR A 120 -6.98 1.92 -16.01
C TYR A 120 -7.02 0.44 -16.39
N GLY A 121 -8.07 -0.29 -16.01
CA GLY A 121 -8.22 -1.73 -16.30
C GLY A 121 -8.24 -2.03 -17.80
N ALA A 122 -8.79 -1.14 -18.62
CA ALA A 122 -8.80 -1.31 -20.08
C ALA A 122 -7.43 -1.05 -20.73
N THR A 123 -6.67 -0.09 -20.20
CA THR A 123 -5.38 0.32 -20.78
C THR A 123 -4.21 -0.56 -20.34
N LYS A 124 -4.39 -1.35 -19.27
CA LYS A 124 -3.40 -2.29 -18.71
C LYS A 124 -2.01 -1.62 -18.56
N PRO A 125 -1.89 -0.50 -17.81
CA PRO A 125 -0.66 0.28 -17.76
C PRO A 125 0.53 -0.47 -17.13
N LEU A 126 0.28 -1.56 -16.40
CA LEU A 126 1.31 -2.39 -15.78
C LEU A 126 1.66 -3.62 -16.62
N LYS A 127 1.22 -3.70 -17.89
CA LYS A 127 1.58 -4.80 -18.78
C LYS A 127 3.11 -4.92 -18.91
N GLY A 128 3.65 -6.11 -18.67
CA GLY A 128 5.08 -6.39 -18.69
C GLY A 128 5.82 -6.04 -17.39
N VAL A 129 5.12 -5.53 -16.39
CA VAL A 129 5.66 -5.35 -15.03
C VAL A 129 5.61 -6.68 -14.30
N ARG A 130 6.76 -7.13 -13.82
CA ARG A 130 6.93 -8.27 -12.91
C ARG A 130 7.17 -7.73 -11.51
N LEU A 131 6.06 -7.59 -10.79
CA LEU A 131 5.99 -6.95 -9.48
C LEU A 131 6.22 -7.98 -8.37
N ALA A 132 7.29 -7.79 -7.60
CA ALA A 132 7.50 -8.49 -6.34
C ALA A 132 7.02 -7.60 -5.18
N GLY A 133 6.11 -8.13 -4.37
CA GLY A 133 5.60 -7.48 -3.18
C GLY A 133 6.13 -8.10 -1.88
N CYS A 134 6.50 -7.26 -0.93
CA CYS A 134 6.78 -7.66 0.46
C CYS A 134 5.98 -6.77 1.41
N LEU A 135 4.77 -7.21 1.73
CA LEU A 135 3.79 -6.45 2.51
C LEU A 135 2.83 -7.44 3.18
N HIS A 136 2.24 -7.06 4.31
CA HIS A 136 1.21 -7.82 5.02
C HIS A 136 0.19 -8.47 4.07
N VAL A 137 -0.06 -9.77 4.22
CA VAL A 137 -1.06 -10.48 3.41
C VAL A 137 -2.43 -10.45 4.10
N THR A 138 -3.18 -9.38 3.87
CA THR A 138 -4.52 -9.13 4.44
C THR A 138 -5.55 -8.94 3.34
N ALA A 139 -6.84 -8.88 3.69
CA ALA A 139 -7.91 -8.64 2.73
C ALA A 139 -7.68 -7.36 1.91
N GLN A 140 -7.24 -6.28 2.55
CA GLN A 140 -6.96 -5.00 1.91
C GLN A 140 -5.81 -5.13 0.89
N THR A 141 -4.71 -5.78 1.29
CA THR A 141 -3.60 -6.08 0.37
C THR A 141 -4.05 -6.97 -0.77
N GLY A 142 -4.91 -7.95 -0.52
CA GLY A 142 -5.43 -8.83 -1.55
C GLY A 142 -6.23 -8.08 -2.63
N VAL A 143 -7.05 -7.10 -2.25
CA VAL A 143 -7.74 -6.21 -3.20
C VAL A 143 -6.73 -5.38 -4.00
N MET A 144 -5.66 -4.88 -3.36
CA MET A 144 -4.59 -4.17 -4.05
C MET A 144 -3.84 -5.08 -5.04
N ILE A 145 -3.47 -6.29 -4.64
CA ILE A 145 -2.81 -7.31 -5.47
C ILE A 145 -3.65 -7.62 -6.71
N GLU A 146 -4.94 -7.92 -6.53
CA GLU A 146 -5.84 -8.18 -7.65
C GLU A 146 -6.02 -6.95 -8.55
N THR A 147 -5.87 -5.74 -8.00
CA THR A 147 -5.85 -4.51 -8.80
C THR A 147 -4.62 -4.44 -9.68
N PHE A 148 -3.42 -4.67 -9.15
CA PHE A 148 -2.20 -4.64 -9.97
C PHE A 148 -2.26 -5.67 -11.11
N ARG A 149 -2.81 -6.86 -10.82
CA ARG A 149 -3.01 -7.90 -11.83
C ARG A 149 -4.02 -7.46 -12.88
N GLU A 150 -5.15 -6.89 -12.46
CA GLU A 150 -6.14 -6.32 -13.37
C GLU A 150 -5.55 -5.20 -14.22
N LEU A 151 -4.60 -4.42 -13.70
CA LEU A 151 -3.87 -3.40 -14.45
C LEU A 151 -2.74 -3.97 -15.33
N GLY A 152 -2.55 -5.29 -15.37
CA GLY A 152 -1.66 -5.99 -16.31
C GLY A 152 -0.34 -6.50 -15.73
N ALA A 153 -0.10 -6.34 -14.43
CA ALA A 153 1.13 -6.83 -13.80
C ALA A 153 1.12 -8.35 -13.59
N GLU A 154 2.29 -8.96 -13.70
CA GLU A 154 2.57 -10.28 -13.14
C GLU A 154 3.05 -10.11 -11.70
N ILE A 155 2.57 -10.97 -10.79
CA ILE A 155 2.75 -10.75 -9.35
C ILE A 155 3.30 -11.97 -8.63
N ARG A 156 4.30 -11.74 -7.77
CA ARG A 156 4.71 -12.65 -6.70
C ARG A 156 4.74 -11.90 -5.39
N TRP A 157 4.27 -12.52 -4.31
CA TRP A 157 4.07 -11.81 -3.04
C TRP A 157 4.60 -12.59 -1.84
N SER A 158 5.22 -11.87 -0.92
CA SER A 158 5.67 -12.34 0.39
C SER A 158 5.17 -11.42 1.49
N CYS A 159 5.19 -11.89 2.74
CA CYS A 159 4.80 -11.08 3.89
C CYS A 159 5.99 -10.30 4.46
N CYS A 160 5.76 -9.07 4.94
CA CYS A 160 6.78 -8.29 5.64
C CYS A 160 6.87 -8.59 7.15
N ASN A 161 5.85 -9.27 7.70
CA ASN A 161 5.76 -9.59 9.12
C ASN A 161 5.15 -10.99 9.35
N PRO A 162 5.83 -11.86 10.13
CA PRO A 162 5.40 -13.24 10.31
C PRO A 162 3.99 -13.48 10.84
N LEU A 163 3.46 -12.56 11.64
CA LEU A 163 2.17 -12.74 12.32
C LEU A 163 1.00 -12.06 11.61
N SER A 164 1.28 -11.34 10.53
CA SER A 164 0.32 -10.45 9.88
C SER A 164 -0.47 -11.10 8.74
N THR A 165 -0.04 -12.26 8.26
CA THR A 165 -0.75 -13.00 7.22
C THR A 165 -2.11 -13.46 7.70
N GLN A 166 -3.12 -13.23 6.88
CA GLN A 166 -4.45 -13.82 6.99
C GLN A 166 -4.52 -15.01 6.03
N ASP A 167 -4.36 -16.24 6.55
CA ASP A 167 -4.17 -17.44 5.71
C ASP A 167 -5.31 -17.69 4.71
N HIS A 168 -6.54 -17.38 5.11
CA HIS A 168 -7.70 -17.46 4.22
C HIS A 168 -7.59 -16.53 3.01
N ILE A 169 -7.00 -15.34 3.18
CA ILE A 169 -6.75 -14.41 2.07
C ILE A 169 -5.64 -14.94 1.16
N ALA A 170 -4.53 -15.41 1.75
CA ALA A 170 -3.45 -16.04 0.99
C ALA A 170 -3.98 -17.18 0.11
N ALA A 171 -4.83 -18.04 0.67
CA ALA A 171 -5.51 -19.12 -0.05
C ALA A 171 -6.41 -18.62 -1.19
N ALA A 172 -7.17 -17.53 -0.97
CA ALA A 172 -8.05 -16.97 -1.99
C ALA A 172 -7.28 -16.35 -3.17
N LEU A 173 -6.11 -15.74 -2.90
CA LEU A 173 -5.23 -15.19 -3.92
C LEU A 173 -4.52 -16.30 -4.72
N VAL A 174 -4.03 -17.34 -4.05
CA VAL A 174 -3.46 -18.52 -4.71
C VAL A 174 -4.50 -19.20 -5.61
N LYS A 175 -5.73 -19.36 -5.13
CA LYS A 175 -6.82 -19.94 -5.95
C LYS A 175 -7.19 -19.07 -7.16
N ALA A 176 -6.94 -17.77 -7.10
CA ALA A 176 -7.08 -16.88 -8.25
C ALA A 176 -5.90 -17.01 -9.25
N GLY A 177 -4.85 -17.77 -8.91
CA GLY A 177 -3.65 -17.95 -9.75
C GLY A 177 -2.54 -16.94 -9.48
N ILE A 178 -2.49 -16.35 -8.28
CA ILE A 178 -1.44 -15.41 -7.87
C ILE A 178 -0.44 -16.13 -6.96
N SER A 179 0.85 -15.98 -7.22
CA SER A 179 1.91 -16.61 -6.42
C SER A 179 2.09 -15.91 -5.08
N ILE A 180 1.68 -16.58 -4.01
CA ILE A 180 1.83 -16.11 -2.62
C ILE A 180 2.76 -17.05 -1.84
N PHE A 181 3.70 -16.46 -1.10
CA PHE A 181 4.64 -17.14 -0.19
C PHE A 181 4.50 -16.51 1.18
N ALA A 182 3.49 -16.95 1.93
CA ALA A 182 3.18 -16.38 3.24
C ALA A 182 2.19 -17.27 3.99
N TRP A 183 2.40 -17.41 5.30
CA TRP A 183 1.41 -17.93 6.24
C TRP A 183 1.59 -17.23 7.58
N LYS A 184 0.58 -17.33 8.44
CA LYS A 184 0.67 -16.79 9.79
C LYS A 184 1.58 -17.66 10.66
N GLY A 185 2.55 -17.04 11.32
CA GLY A 185 3.48 -17.73 12.22
C GLY A 185 4.70 -18.33 11.54
N GLU A 186 5.11 -17.80 10.38
CA GLU A 186 6.41 -18.15 9.77
C GLU A 186 7.59 -17.82 10.70
N THR A 187 8.69 -18.57 10.60
CA THR A 187 9.95 -18.17 11.25
C THR A 187 10.64 -17.04 10.48
N GLU A 188 11.67 -16.43 11.07
CA GLU A 188 12.43 -15.39 10.37
C GLU A 188 13.17 -15.96 9.15
N GLU A 189 13.67 -17.20 9.25
CA GLU A 189 14.30 -17.92 8.14
C GLU A 189 13.30 -18.19 7.01
N GLU A 190 12.09 -18.64 7.37
CA GLU A 190 11.00 -18.87 6.41
C GLU A 190 10.57 -17.58 5.73
N LYS A 191 10.50 -16.46 6.46
CA LYS A 191 10.20 -15.14 5.87
C LYS A 191 11.25 -14.73 4.83
N ILE A 192 12.54 -14.88 5.14
CA ILE A 192 13.60 -14.56 4.17
C ILE A 192 13.54 -15.49 2.96
N TRP A 193 13.23 -16.78 3.18
CA TRP A 193 12.98 -17.72 2.09
C TRP A 193 11.77 -17.30 1.24
N CYS A 194 10.67 -16.85 1.85
CA CYS A 194 9.48 -16.35 1.18
C CYS A 194 9.80 -15.14 0.29
N ILE A 195 10.58 -14.17 0.80
CA ILE A 195 11.05 -13.03 0.01
C ILE A 195 11.88 -13.51 -1.18
N ASP A 196 12.80 -14.45 -0.97
CA ASP A 196 13.64 -14.98 -2.04
C ASP A 196 12.81 -15.65 -3.15
N GLN A 197 11.74 -16.36 -2.79
CA GLN A 197 10.81 -16.96 -3.76
C GLN A 197 10.13 -15.93 -4.68
N THR A 198 10.09 -14.64 -4.31
CA THR A 198 9.49 -13.58 -5.14
C THR A 198 10.43 -13.01 -6.20
N ILE A 199 11.74 -13.34 -6.15
CA ILE A 199 12.76 -12.68 -6.97
C ILE A 199 12.65 -13.06 -8.45
N TYR A 200 12.36 -14.32 -8.75
CA TYR A 200 12.25 -14.85 -10.10
C TYR A 200 10.85 -15.37 -10.38
N PHE A 201 10.38 -15.14 -11.61
CA PHE A 201 9.08 -15.55 -12.12
C PHE A 201 9.15 -16.93 -12.79
N ALA A 202 8.00 -17.49 -13.14
CA ALA A 202 7.88 -18.88 -13.61
C ALA A 202 8.63 -19.12 -14.95
N ASP A 203 8.82 -18.08 -15.75
CA ASP A 203 9.59 -18.08 -16.99
C ASP A 203 11.12 -17.92 -16.77
N GLY A 204 11.56 -17.85 -15.51
CA GLY A 204 12.95 -17.62 -15.12
C GLY A 204 13.38 -16.15 -15.20
N GLN A 205 12.51 -15.22 -15.58
CA GLN A 205 12.84 -13.80 -15.61
C GLN A 205 12.78 -13.19 -14.20
N PRO A 206 13.68 -12.26 -13.86
CA PRO A 206 13.66 -11.60 -12.55
C PRO A 206 12.53 -10.58 -12.46
N LEU A 207 12.16 -10.20 -11.24
CA LEU A 207 11.36 -9.01 -10.97
C LEU A 207 11.94 -7.77 -11.68
N ASN A 208 11.07 -6.83 -12.04
CA ASN A 208 11.48 -5.52 -12.57
C ASN A 208 10.80 -4.34 -11.84
N ALA A 209 10.02 -4.60 -10.80
CA ALA A 209 9.44 -3.60 -9.91
C ALA A 209 9.27 -4.17 -8.49
N ILE A 210 9.44 -3.31 -7.49
CA ILE A 210 9.30 -3.65 -6.08
C ILE A 210 8.17 -2.82 -5.43
N LEU A 211 7.37 -3.48 -4.59
CA LEU A 211 6.50 -2.83 -3.63
C LEU A 211 6.84 -3.37 -2.24
N ASP A 212 7.33 -2.50 -1.37
CA ASP A 212 7.97 -2.87 -0.11
C ASP A 212 7.32 -2.16 1.08
N ASP A 213 7.32 -2.87 2.19
CA ASP A 213 6.89 -2.41 3.51
C ASP A 213 7.98 -2.80 4.51
N GLY A 214 8.76 -1.79 4.91
CA GLY A 214 9.82 -1.94 5.92
C GLY A 214 11.21 -2.19 5.33
N CYS A 215 11.39 -2.06 4.02
CA CYS A 215 12.64 -2.24 3.27
C CYS A 215 13.22 -3.66 3.40
N ASN A 216 12.37 -4.70 3.43
CA ASN A 216 12.84 -6.08 3.56
C ASN A 216 13.25 -6.65 2.21
N LEU A 217 12.41 -6.53 1.20
CA LEU A 217 12.67 -7.03 -0.15
C LEU A 217 13.75 -6.20 -0.84
N THR A 218 13.68 -4.88 -0.74
CA THR A 218 14.69 -3.98 -1.32
C THR A 218 16.08 -4.29 -0.77
N ARG A 219 16.18 -4.58 0.54
CA ARG A 219 17.44 -4.99 1.17
C ARG A 219 17.95 -6.33 0.62
N VAL A 220 17.08 -7.34 0.54
CA VAL A 220 17.45 -8.65 -0.04
C VAL A 220 17.97 -8.51 -1.47
N VAL A 221 17.33 -7.68 -2.30
CA VAL A 221 17.80 -7.40 -3.66
C VAL A 221 19.18 -6.74 -3.64
N HIS A 222 19.39 -5.70 -2.85
CA HIS A 222 20.68 -4.99 -2.82
C HIS A 222 21.82 -5.84 -2.24
N GLU A 223 21.53 -6.73 -1.27
CA GLU A 223 22.55 -7.54 -0.59
C GLU A 223 22.84 -8.85 -1.34
N LYS A 224 21.82 -9.56 -1.84
CA LYS A 224 21.97 -10.89 -2.45
C LYS A 224 21.92 -10.89 -3.98
N TYR A 225 21.24 -9.91 -4.58
CA TYR A 225 21.02 -9.85 -6.03
C TYR A 225 21.38 -8.47 -6.63
N PRO A 226 22.56 -7.92 -6.33
CA PRO A 226 22.91 -6.55 -6.75
C PRO A 226 22.88 -6.36 -8.27
N HIS A 227 23.17 -7.42 -9.05
CA HIS A 227 23.09 -7.40 -10.51
C HIS A 227 21.68 -7.09 -11.05
N LEU A 228 20.62 -7.40 -10.29
CA LEU A 228 19.23 -7.14 -10.69
C LEU A 228 18.84 -5.65 -10.56
N THR A 229 19.62 -4.84 -9.84
CA THR A 229 19.32 -3.40 -9.71
C THR A 229 19.31 -2.67 -11.05
N THR A 230 20.01 -3.20 -12.06
CA THR A 230 20.06 -2.66 -13.42
C THR A 230 18.77 -2.88 -14.23
N VAL A 231 17.96 -3.88 -13.87
CA VAL A 231 16.70 -4.23 -14.57
C VAL A 231 15.45 -3.82 -13.78
N ILE A 232 15.60 -3.44 -12.51
CA ILE A 232 14.50 -2.99 -11.66
C ILE A 232 14.23 -1.51 -11.93
N HIS A 233 13.03 -1.21 -12.41
CA HIS A 233 12.61 0.15 -12.75
C HIS A 233 12.42 1.04 -11.52
N GLY A 234 12.17 0.46 -10.35
CA GLY A 234 12.03 1.19 -9.10
C GLY A 234 11.34 0.41 -7.99
N CYS A 235 11.26 1.07 -6.83
CA CYS A 235 10.60 0.59 -5.62
C CYS A 235 9.59 1.63 -5.11
N SER A 236 8.46 1.15 -4.59
CA SER A 236 7.55 1.93 -3.75
C SER A 236 7.71 1.46 -2.31
N GLU A 237 8.01 2.36 -1.38
CA GLU A 237 8.10 2.05 0.06
C GLU A 237 7.01 2.78 0.85
N GLU A 238 6.27 2.00 1.64
CA GLU A 238 5.07 2.46 2.33
C GLU A 238 5.33 2.97 3.76
N THR A 239 6.40 2.55 4.45
CA THR A 239 6.55 2.82 5.89
C THR A 239 7.64 3.81 6.24
N THR A 240 7.43 4.49 7.37
CA THR A 240 8.44 5.40 7.93
C THR A 240 9.76 4.68 8.20
N ALA A 241 9.69 3.45 8.74
CA ALA A 241 10.89 2.65 9.03
C ALA A 241 11.66 2.25 7.77
N GLY A 242 10.96 1.81 6.73
CA GLY A 242 11.57 1.50 5.44
C GLY A 242 12.20 2.73 4.78
N ILE A 243 11.49 3.86 4.76
CA ILE A 243 12.03 5.13 4.23
C ILE A 243 13.27 5.58 5.00
N THR A 244 13.32 5.45 6.33
CA THR A 244 14.53 5.77 7.10
C THR A 244 15.71 4.89 6.71
N LYS A 245 15.50 3.59 6.45
CA LYS A 245 16.56 2.68 5.96
C LYS A 245 17.01 3.07 4.55
N LEU A 246 16.08 3.36 3.64
CA LEU A 246 16.38 3.77 2.27
C LEU A 246 17.12 5.11 2.22
N ARG A 247 16.77 6.08 3.07
CA ARG A 247 17.51 7.35 3.21
C ARG A 247 18.95 7.12 3.68
N LYS A 248 19.21 6.14 4.55
CA LYS A 248 20.58 5.76 4.94
C LYS A 248 21.35 5.17 3.77
N LEU A 249 20.72 4.27 2.98
CA LEU A 249 21.35 3.73 1.77
C LEU A 249 21.65 4.84 0.75
N LEU A 250 20.72 5.77 0.54
CA LEU A 250 20.91 6.92 -0.34
C LEU A 250 22.07 7.80 0.12
N LYS A 251 22.12 8.16 1.41
CA LYS A 251 23.22 8.97 1.99
C LYS A 251 24.58 8.28 1.82
N ASN A 252 24.60 6.95 1.87
CA ASN A 252 25.81 6.15 1.70
C ASN A 252 26.09 5.78 0.24
N GLN A 253 25.33 6.30 -0.73
CA GLN A 253 25.45 5.99 -2.17
C GLN A 253 25.31 4.49 -2.50
N LYS A 254 24.53 3.75 -1.69
CA LYS A 254 24.25 2.31 -1.83
C LYS A 254 22.83 2.00 -2.31
N LEU A 255 22.05 3.02 -2.68
CA LEU A 255 20.71 2.85 -3.23
C LEU A 255 20.80 2.94 -4.76
N HIS A 256 20.59 1.82 -5.44
CA HIS A 256 20.85 1.68 -6.88
C HIS A 256 19.60 1.71 -7.76
N ILE A 257 18.41 1.81 -7.14
CA ILE A 257 17.13 1.91 -7.83
C ILE A 257 16.37 3.16 -7.37
N PRO A 258 15.54 3.78 -8.22
CA PRO A 258 14.70 4.89 -7.79
C PRO A 258 13.63 4.40 -6.81
N VAL A 259 13.30 5.25 -5.84
CA VAL A 259 12.31 4.95 -4.79
C VAL A 259 11.24 6.03 -4.74
N ILE A 260 9.97 5.63 -4.80
CA ILE A 260 8.83 6.49 -4.46
C ILE A 260 8.52 6.30 -2.98
N ASN A 261 8.56 7.41 -2.26
CA ASN A 261 8.15 7.48 -0.86
C ASN A 261 6.63 7.63 -0.76
N VAL A 262 5.92 6.52 -0.58
CA VAL A 262 4.47 6.52 -0.42
C VAL A 262 4.08 6.92 1.00
N ASN A 263 4.91 6.57 2.00
CA ASN A 263 4.67 6.90 3.41
C ASN A 263 4.34 8.38 3.61
N ASP A 264 5.13 9.28 3.03
CA ASP A 264 5.03 10.72 3.25
C ASP A 264 3.95 11.39 2.38
N SER A 265 3.19 10.62 1.59
CA SER A 265 1.95 11.13 1.00
C SER A 265 0.99 11.56 2.09
N VAL A 266 0.34 12.71 1.92
CA VAL A 266 -0.59 13.25 2.93
C VAL A 266 -1.74 12.27 3.20
N THR A 267 -2.30 11.69 2.14
CA THR A 267 -3.37 10.69 2.20
C THR A 267 -2.93 9.35 2.82
N LYS A 268 -1.63 9.10 2.96
CA LYS A 268 -1.08 7.93 3.63
C LYS A 268 -0.76 8.27 5.08
N SER A 269 0.25 9.10 5.31
CA SER A 269 0.75 9.44 6.65
C SER A 269 -0.31 10.00 7.60
N LYS A 270 -1.27 10.78 7.10
CA LYS A 270 -2.32 11.39 7.94
C LYS A 270 -3.55 10.52 8.11
N PHE A 271 -3.72 9.48 7.29
CA PHE A 271 -4.84 8.57 7.40
C PHE A 271 -4.45 7.23 7.98
N ASP A 272 -3.63 6.47 7.26
CA ASP A 272 -3.23 5.12 7.65
C ASP A 272 -2.50 5.12 9.00
N ASN A 273 -1.38 5.82 9.11
CA ASN A 273 -0.61 5.84 10.36
C ASN A 273 -1.43 6.41 11.53
N ASN A 274 -2.38 7.32 11.29
CA ASN A 274 -3.11 8.00 12.36
C ASN A 274 -4.47 7.33 12.65
N TYR A 275 -5.43 7.45 11.75
CA TYR A 275 -6.75 6.83 11.94
C TYR A 275 -6.67 5.30 11.91
N GLY A 276 -5.87 4.72 11.00
CA GLY A 276 -5.72 3.27 10.89
C GLY A 276 -5.14 2.62 12.15
N CYS A 277 -4.03 3.15 12.69
CA CYS A 277 -3.47 2.69 13.97
C CYS A 277 -4.42 2.96 15.14
N GLY A 278 -5.15 4.09 15.11
CA GLY A 278 -6.17 4.40 16.11
C GLY A 278 -7.24 3.31 16.21
N GLU A 279 -7.81 2.88 15.08
CA GLU A 279 -8.83 1.82 15.03
C GLU A 279 -8.24 0.44 15.43
N SER A 280 -7.10 0.08 14.83
CA SER A 280 -6.54 -1.27 14.94
C SER A 280 -5.82 -1.56 16.27
N LEU A 281 -5.29 -0.54 16.96
CA LEU A 281 -4.60 -0.74 18.25
C LEU A 281 -5.53 -1.36 19.30
N VAL A 282 -6.70 -0.74 19.49
CA VAL A 282 -7.65 -1.17 20.51
C VAL A 282 -8.23 -2.54 20.16
N ASP A 283 -8.50 -2.78 18.88
CA ASP A 283 -8.93 -4.09 18.38
C ASP A 283 -7.90 -5.18 18.71
N GLY A 284 -6.61 -4.92 18.41
CA GLY A 284 -5.52 -5.85 18.74
C GLY A 284 -5.42 -6.17 20.22
N ILE A 285 -5.46 -5.16 21.09
CA ILE A 285 -5.43 -5.34 22.56
C ILE A 285 -6.63 -6.17 23.02
N LYS A 286 -7.83 -5.86 22.55
CA LYS A 286 -9.06 -6.56 22.95
C LYS A 286 -9.04 -8.01 22.51
N ARG A 287 -8.71 -8.29 21.25
CA ARG A 287 -8.61 -9.69 20.76
C ARG A 287 -7.59 -10.52 21.52
N ALA A 288 -6.51 -9.91 21.99
CA ALA A 288 -5.44 -10.62 22.68
C ALA A 288 -5.72 -10.84 24.17
N THR A 289 -6.48 -9.96 24.82
CA THR A 289 -6.52 -9.90 26.30
C THR A 289 -7.92 -9.81 26.89
N ASP A 290 -8.94 -9.50 26.08
CA ASP A 290 -10.31 -9.16 26.52
C ASP A 290 -10.35 -8.11 27.66
N THR A 291 -9.28 -7.34 27.83
CA THR A 291 -9.13 -6.47 28.99
C THR A 291 -9.98 -5.21 28.85
N MET A 292 -10.57 -4.77 29.97
CA MET A 292 -11.23 -3.47 30.03
C MET A 292 -10.17 -2.36 29.90
N ILE A 293 -10.33 -1.49 28.90
CA ILE A 293 -9.43 -0.34 28.69
C ILE A 293 -9.81 0.84 29.60
N GLY A 294 -11.11 1.06 29.81
CA GLY A 294 -11.63 2.14 30.64
C GLY A 294 -11.07 2.10 32.06
N GLY A 295 -10.64 3.26 32.57
CA GLY A 295 -10.07 3.40 33.91
C GLY A 295 -8.62 2.91 34.05
N LYS A 296 -8.03 2.27 33.03
CA LYS A 296 -6.61 1.90 33.05
C LYS A 296 -5.71 3.09 32.68
N THR A 297 -4.48 3.05 33.17
CA THR A 297 -3.40 3.93 32.69
C THR A 297 -2.71 3.26 31.50
N ALA A 298 -2.68 3.93 30.36
CA ALA A 298 -1.95 3.51 29.18
C ALA A 298 -0.77 4.47 28.93
N VAL A 299 0.45 3.94 28.88
CA VAL A 299 1.65 4.72 28.56
C VAL A 299 1.97 4.54 27.08
N MET A 300 1.99 5.63 26.34
CA MET A 300 2.33 5.67 24.92
C MET A 300 3.73 6.25 24.74
N ILE A 301 4.61 5.52 24.06
CA ILE A 301 5.97 5.96 23.76
C ILE A 301 6.01 6.45 22.31
N GLY A 302 6.10 7.76 22.14
CA GLY A 302 6.00 8.46 20.87
C GLY A 302 4.61 9.05 20.58
N TYR A 303 4.59 10.24 19.99
CA TYR A 303 3.43 11.05 19.64
C TYR A 303 3.53 11.61 18.21
N GLY A 304 4.18 10.86 17.32
CA GLY A 304 4.05 11.02 15.87
C GLY A 304 2.64 10.66 15.36
N ASN A 305 2.47 10.49 14.04
CA ASN A 305 1.15 10.18 13.46
C ASN A 305 0.51 8.91 14.09
N VAL A 306 1.31 7.85 14.32
CA VAL A 306 0.86 6.62 15.00
C VAL A 306 0.46 6.89 16.45
N GLY A 307 1.35 7.51 17.23
CA GLY A 307 1.10 7.80 18.64
C GLY A 307 -0.16 8.65 18.85
N LYS A 308 -0.40 9.64 18.00
CA LYS A 308 -1.61 10.49 18.02
C LYS A 308 -2.89 9.68 17.84
N GLY A 309 -2.93 8.83 16.83
CA GLY A 309 -4.08 7.97 16.54
C GLY A 309 -4.40 7.05 17.71
N CYS A 310 -3.37 6.34 18.16
CA CYS A 310 -3.42 5.41 19.28
C CYS A 310 -3.88 6.09 20.59
N ALA A 311 -3.28 7.23 20.93
CA ALA A 311 -3.61 7.98 22.15
C ALA A 311 -5.06 8.46 22.14
N ARG A 312 -5.53 9.01 21.01
CA ARG A 312 -6.91 9.46 20.85
C ARG A 312 -7.90 8.32 21.05
N THR A 313 -7.69 7.15 20.46
CA THR A 313 -8.62 6.03 20.62
C THR A 313 -8.59 5.46 22.04
N LEU A 314 -7.42 5.31 22.66
CA LEU A 314 -7.30 4.87 24.04
C LEU A 314 -8.03 5.81 25.01
N ARG A 315 -7.86 7.12 24.83
CA ARG A 315 -8.59 8.14 25.60
C ARG A 315 -10.10 8.06 25.35
N GLY A 316 -10.51 7.85 24.09
CA GLY A 316 -11.92 7.64 23.73
C GLY A 316 -12.55 6.39 24.35
N GLN A 317 -11.75 5.37 24.68
CA GLN A 317 -12.19 4.19 25.44
C GLN A 317 -12.16 4.40 26.97
N GLY A 318 -11.82 5.61 27.44
CA GLY A 318 -11.80 5.97 28.86
C GLY A 318 -10.50 5.62 29.59
N ALA A 319 -9.40 5.36 28.88
CA ALA A 319 -8.09 5.19 29.51
C ALA A 319 -7.49 6.55 29.92
N LYS A 320 -6.71 6.56 31.00
CA LYS A 320 -5.77 7.64 31.31
C LYS A 320 -4.52 7.46 30.47
N VAL A 321 -4.33 8.28 29.45
CA VAL A 321 -3.19 8.17 28.53
C VAL A 321 -2.04 9.06 29.01
N ILE A 322 -0.84 8.49 29.13
CA ILE A 322 0.40 9.20 29.43
C ILE A 322 1.29 9.12 28.20
N ILE A 323 1.78 10.26 27.71
CA ILE A 323 2.66 10.33 26.55
C ILE A 323 4.11 10.50 27.00
N VAL A 324 5.01 9.74 26.39
CA VAL A 324 6.46 9.90 26.49
C VAL A 324 6.98 10.33 25.12
N GLU A 325 7.63 11.48 25.05
CA GLU A 325 8.17 12.02 23.81
C GLU A 325 9.56 12.63 23.99
N VAL A 326 10.38 12.48 22.95
CA VAL A 326 11.71 13.10 22.84
C VAL A 326 11.66 14.37 22.00
N ASP A 327 10.70 14.48 21.08
CA ASP A 327 10.50 15.69 20.27
C ASP A 327 9.64 16.70 21.06
N PRO A 328 10.17 17.90 21.36
CA PRO A 328 9.44 18.89 22.17
C PRO A 328 8.18 19.42 21.48
N ILE A 329 8.13 19.42 20.14
CA ILE A 329 6.95 19.85 19.38
C ILE A 329 5.85 18.81 19.53
N CYS A 330 6.19 17.52 19.35
CA CYS A 330 5.25 16.43 19.56
C CYS A 330 4.79 16.36 21.02
N ALA A 331 5.68 16.58 21.98
CA ALA A 331 5.35 16.63 23.40
C ALA A 331 4.38 17.80 23.73
N LEU A 332 4.62 18.98 23.15
CA LEU A 332 3.72 20.12 23.33
C LEU A 332 2.34 19.84 22.71
N GLN A 333 2.28 19.22 21.54
CA GLN A 333 1.02 18.79 20.94
C GLN A 333 0.27 17.81 21.85
N ALA A 334 0.97 16.81 22.39
CA ALA A 334 0.39 15.86 23.34
C ALA A 334 -0.19 16.50 24.60
N ALA A 335 0.41 17.60 25.06
CA ALA A 335 -0.10 18.33 26.22
C ALA A 335 -1.37 19.14 25.92
N MET A 336 -1.60 19.48 24.64
CA MET A 336 -2.74 20.31 24.20
C MET A 336 -3.92 19.51 23.67
N ASP A 337 -3.68 18.30 23.15
CA ASP A 337 -4.70 17.35 22.70
C ASP A 337 -5.42 16.67 23.90
#